data_AF-A0A8B8GJY8-F1
#
_entry.id   AF-A0A8B8GJY8-F1
#
_cell.length_a   1.000
_cell.length_b   1.000
_cell.length_c   1.000
_cell.angle_alpha   90.00
_cell.angle_beta   90.00
_cell.angle_gamma   90.00
#
_symmetry.space_group_name_H-M   'P 1'
#
loop_
_entity.id
_entity.type
_entity.pdbx_description
1 polymer ?
#
loop_
_entity_poly.entity_id
_entity_poly.type
_entity_poly.pdbx_seq_one_letter_code
_entity_poly.pdbx_strand_id
1 'polypeptide(L)'
;MFTLKHRLRVVFFHLGQSFWCHIQSLGLQKKYSEDPEFSLCLRKLLALAYVPENKVIDSFESLISTDFYEKNQNSLTELLNYFEDTYIGRPNRRSHRRPALFDISIWNCYELIQKDIPCTNNAIEGWHNRFNSMLNAVHPSKWTFINALKKEDNLNQFNVKQAIAGYSLPKKRKYKDSALRIKNLYCNLKLNLLMDI
;
A
#
# COMPACT_ATOMS: atom_id res chain seq x y z
N MET A 1 -14.44 -14.50 -10.48
CA MET A 1 -13.09 -13.92 -10.62
C MET A 1 -13.02 -12.39 -10.35
N PHE A 2 -14.10 -11.71 -9.93
CA PHE A 2 -14.12 -10.26 -9.69
C PHE A 2 -13.89 -9.83 -8.22
N THR A 3 -13.89 -10.76 -7.25
CA THR A 3 -13.87 -10.46 -5.81
C THR A 3 -12.48 -10.28 -5.20
N LEU A 4 -11.42 -10.89 -5.75
CA LEU A 4 -10.05 -10.70 -5.26
C LEU A 4 -9.49 -9.30 -5.57
N LYS A 5 -9.88 -8.70 -6.71
CA LYS A 5 -9.29 -7.45 -7.21
C LYS A 5 -9.69 -6.20 -6.40
N HIS A 6 -10.82 -6.26 -5.67
CA HIS A 6 -11.28 -5.19 -4.78
C HIS A 6 -10.72 -5.33 -3.37
N ARG A 7 -10.53 -6.56 -2.87
CA ARG A 7 -9.95 -6.81 -1.54
C ARG A 7 -8.52 -6.31 -1.44
N LEU A 8 -7.67 -6.60 -2.43
CA LEU A 8 -6.22 -6.40 -2.33
C LEU A 8 -5.76 -4.92 -2.37
N ARG A 9 -6.48 -4.03 -3.07
CA ARG A 9 -6.10 -2.59 -3.20
C ARG A 9 -6.35 -1.76 -1.95
N VAL A 10 -7.12 -2.33 -1.03
CA VAL A 10 -7.52 -1.72 0.25
C VAL A 10 -6.51 -2.14 1.33
N VAL A 11 -5.77 -3.23 1.12
CA VAL A 11 -4.87 -3.80 2.13
C VAL A 11 -3.59 -2.99 2.31
N PHE A 12 -2.92 -2.51 1.26
CA PHE A 12 -1.71 -1.69 1.46
C PHE A 12 -2.03 -0.36 2.17
N PHE A 13 -3.17 0.24 1.82
CA PHE A 13 -3.65 1.44 2.51
C PHE A 13 -3.92 1.15 4.00
N HIS A 14 -4.64 0.06 4.31
CA HIS A 14 -4.88 -0.31 5.70
C HIS A 14 -3.63 -0.75 6.44
N LEU A 15 -2.70 -1.45 5.80
CA LEU A 15 -1.39 -1.79 6.36
C LEU A 15 -0.66 -0.51 6.79
N GLY A 16 -0.56 0.47 5.88
CA GLY A 16 0.06 1.76 6.18
C GLY A 16 -0.69 2.52 7.27
N GLN A 17 -2.02 2.54 7.24
CA GLN A 17 -2.85 3.23 8.22
C GLN A 17 -2.74 2.59 9.61
N SER A 18 -2.89 1.28 9.73
CA SER A 18 -2.76 0.54 10.98
C SER A 18 -1.36 0.67 11.57
N PHE A 19 -0.33 0.59 10.72
CA PHE A 19 1.05 0.80 11.14
C PHE A 19 1.29 2.23 11.65
N TRP A 20 0.75 3.24 10.96
CA TRP A 20 0.83 4.64 11.40
C TRP A 20 0.11 4.86 12.73
N CYS A 21 -1.12 4.34 12.88
CA CYS A 21 -1.85 4.42 14.15
C CYS A 21 -1.06 3.77 15.29
N HIS A 22 -0.36 2.66 15.04
CA HIS A 22 0.47 2.01 16.05
C HIS A 22 1.73 2.81 16.40
N ILE A 23 2.40 3.42 15.40
CA ILE A 23 3.50 4.38 15.64
C ILE A 23 3.04 5.51 16.55
N GLN A 24 1.84 6.04 16.32
CA GLN A 24 1.26 7.10 17.15
C GLN A 24 0.96 6.64 18.57
N SER A 25 0.39 5.44 18.75
CA SER A 25 0.11 4.91 20.10
C SER A 25 1.37 4.68 20.94
N LEU A 26 2.50 4.41 20.29
CA LEU A 26 3.81 4.27 20.94
C LEU A 26 4.52 5.62 21.18
N GLY A 27 3.90 6.75 20.83
CA GLY A 27 4.49 8.08 21.01
C GLY A 27 5.63 8.41 20.03
N LEU A 28 5.86 7.58 19.01
CA LEU A 28 6.98 7.71 18.07
C LEU A 28 6.75 8.76 16.97
N GLN A 29 5.56 9.36 16.92
CA GLN A 29 5.12 10.31 15.89
C GLN A 29 6.07 11.51 15.69
N LYS A 30 6.61 12.06 16.78
CA LYS A 30 7.51 13.21 16.73
C LYS A 30 8.83 12.83 16.07
N LYS A 31 9.47 11.76 16.55
CA LYS A 31 10.71 11.22 15.98
C LYS A 31 10.53 10.83 14.52
N TYR A 32 9.41 10.18 14.18
CA TYR A 32 9.09 9.85 12.78
C TYR A 32 8.99 11.06 11.86
N SER A 33 8.56 12.21 12.38
CA SER A 33 8.39 13.43 11.58
C SER A 33 9.68 14.24 11.47
N GLU A 34 10.51 14.23 12.52
CA GLU A 34 11.73 15.04 12.63
C GLU A 34 12.98 14.33 12.11
N ASP A 35 13.00 13.00 12.08
CA ASP A 35 14.14 12.19 11.64
C ASP A 35 13.79 11.43 10.34
N PRO A 36 14.28 11.91 9.17
CA PRO A 36 14.03 11.28 7.88
C PRO A 36 14.58 9.86 7.76
N GLU A 37 15.70 9.55 8.42
CA GLU A 37 16.33 8.22 8.36
C GLU A 37 15.52 7.22 9.18
N PHE A 38 15.07 7.62 10.37
CA PHE A 38 14.14 6.85 11.18
C PHE A 38 12.83 6.58 10.42
N SER A 39 12.26 7.60 9.79
CA SER A 39 11.06 7.48 8.95
C SER A 39 11.28 6.53 7.77
N LEU A 40 12.44 6.63 7.11
CA LEU A 40 12.77 5.78 5.98
C LEU A 40 12.88 4.32 6.42
N CYS A 41 13.58 4.04 7.51
CA CYS A 41 13.74 2.69 8.02
C CYS A 41 12.38 2.09 8.42
N LEU A 42 11.53 2.80 9.15
CA LEU A 42 10.18 2.27 9.47
C LEU A 42 9.33 2.03 8.21
N ARG A 43 9.47 2.84 7.16
CA ARG A 43 8.80 2.59 5.88
C ARG A 43 9.33 1.36 5.13
N LYS A 44 10.57 0.90 5.40
CA LYS A 44 11.08 -0.36 4.84
C LYS A 44 10.26 -1.58 5.31
N LEU A 45 9.68 -1.54 6.52
CA LEU A 45 8.76 -2.59 6.98
C LEU A 45 7.51 -2.66 6.09
N LEU A 46 6.92 -1.51 5.76
CA LEU A 46 5.79 -1.45 4.82
C LEU A 46 6.19 -1.91 3.41
N ALA A 47 7.43 -1.68 3.01
CA ALA A 47 7.93 -2.08 1.70
C ALA A 47 8.03 -3.60 1.52
N LEU A 48 7.99 -4.39 2.60
CA LEU A 48 7.91 -5.86 2.54
C LEU A 48 6.68 -6.34 1.78
N ALA A 49 5.62 -5.52 1.69
CA ALA A 49 4.44 -5.83 0.88
C ALA A 49 4.80 -5.99 -0.61
N TYR A 50 5.95 -5.47 -1.05
CA TYR A 50 6.40 -5.52 -2.43
C TYR A 50 7.56 -6.49 -2.66
N VAL A 51 7.83 -7.37 -1.70
CA VAL A 51 8.79 -8.48 -1.82
C VAL A 51 8.03 -9.74 -2.26
N PRO A 52 8.62 -10.65 -3.07
CA PRO A 52 8.00 -11.95 -3.36
C PRO A 52 7.55 -12.64 -2.06
N GLU A 53 6.33 -13.21 -2.03
CA GLU A 53 5.75 -13.79 -0.80
C GLU A 53 6.68 -14.78 -0.10
N ASN A 54 7.35 -15.63 -0.88
CA ASN A 54 8.30 -16.64 -0.39
C ASN A 54 9.61 -16.06 0.17
N LYS A 55 9.86 -14.75 0.01
CA LYS A 55 11.05 -14.03 0.47
C LYS A 55 10.74 -13.00 1.55
N VAL A 56 9.47 -12.79 1.89
CA VAL A 56 9.05 -11.77 2.88
C VAL A 56 9.67 -12.04 4.26
N ILE A 57 9.65 -13.29 4.71
CA ILE A 57 10.20 -13.67 6.03
C ILE A 57 11.72 -13.44 6.06
N ASP A 58 12.46 -13.99 5.10
CA ASP A 58 13.91 -13.81 4.99
C ASP A 58 14.28 -12.31 4.94
N SER A 59 13.52 -11.52 4.17
CA SER A 59 13.75 -10.09 4.02
C SER A 59 13.45 -9.31 5.30
N PHE A 60 12.43 -9.72 6.05
CA PHE A 60 12.12 -9.14 7.36
C PHE A 60 13.23 -9.42 8.36
N GLU A 61 13.69 -10.68 8.45
CA GLU A 61 14.77 -11.09 9.35
C GLU A 61 16.07 -10.34 9.01
N SER A 62 16.41 -10.25 7.72
CA SER A 62 17.57 -9.49 7.24
C SER A 62 17.46 -7.99 7.56
N LEU A 63 16.26 -7.42 7.46
CA LEU A 63 16.02 -6.01 7.74
C LEU A 63 16.22 -5.67 9.22
N ILE A 64 15.68 -6.48 10.14
CA ILE A 64 15.78 -6.24 11.58
C ILE A 64 17.19 -6.51 12.13
N SER A 65 18.03 -7.25 11.40
CA SER A 65 19.46 -7.44 11.71
C SER A 65 20.35 -6.28 11.23
N THR A 66 19.80 -5.22 10.63
CA THR A 66 20.62 -4.07 10.25
C THR A 66 20.94 -3.19 11.46
N ASP A 67 22.11 -2.53 11.42
CA ASP A 67 22.61 -1.58 12.43
C ASP A 67 21.55 -0.64 13.01
N PHE A 68 20.64 -0.16 12.17
CA PHE A 68 19.59 0.76 12.60
C PHE A 68 18.65 0.11 13.63
N TYR A 69 18.17 -1.11 13.36
CA TYR A 69 17.20 -1.79 14.22
C TYR A 69 17.88 -2.34 15.47
N GLU A 70 19.12 -2.83 15.37
CA GLU A 70 19.90 -3.26 16.54
C GLU A 70 20.14 -2.08 17.50
N LYS A 71 20.62 -0.93 17.00
CA LYS A 71 20.85 0.27 17.82
C LYS A 71 19.57 0.83 18.43
N ASN A 72 18.43 0.68 17.77
CA ASN A 72 17.13 1.16 18.23
C ASN A 72 16.26 0.06 18.84
N GLN A 73 16.82 -1.12 19.16
CA GLN A 73 16.04 -2.30 19.57
C GLN A 73 15.14 -1.98 20.76
N ASN A 74 15.68 -1.35 21.80
CA ASN A 74 14.92 -1.00 23.01
C ASN A 74 13.73 -0.09 22.71
N SER A 75 13.86 0.84 21.77
CA SER A 75 12.81 1.80 21.40
C SER A 75 11.81 1.25 20.38
N LEU A 76 12.20 0.23 19.60
CA LEU A 76 11.39 -0.35 18.53
C LEU A 76 10.81 -1.71 18.88
N THR A 77 11.17 -2.30 20.01
CA THR A 77 10.77 -3.66 20.40
C THR A 77 9.25 -3.85 20.33
N GLU A 78 8.47 -2.93 20.88
CA GLU A 78 6.99 -3.02 20.85
C GLU A 78 6.43 -2.91 19.43
N LEU A 79 6.98 -2.01 18.61
CA LEU A 79 6.58 -1.85 17.21
C LEU A 79 6.90 -3.10 16.37
N LEU A 80 8.09 -3.67 16.56
CA LEU A 80 8.54 -4.87 15.84
C LEU A 80 7.72 -6.09 16.27
N ASN A 81 7.47 -6.25 17.57
CA ASN A 81 6.60 -7.30 18.11
C ASN A 81 5.20 -7.23 17.49
N TYR A 82 4.61 -6.04 17.44
CA TYR A 82 3.32 -5.82 16.78
C TYR A 82 3.37 -6.22 15.31
N PHE A 83 4.40 -5.80 14.58
CA PHE A 83 4.53 -6.09 13.15
C PHE A 83 4.70 -7.59 12.89
N GLU A 84 5.53 -8.27 13.68
CA GLU A 84 5.70 -9.72 13.60
C GLU A 84 4.38 -10.45 13.88
N ASP A 85 3.74 -10.19 15.02
CA ASP A 85 2.51 -10.88 15.41
C ASP A 85 1.37 -10.64 14.41
N THR A 86 1.33 -9.46 13.80
CA THR A 86 0.26 -9.08 12.89
C THR A 86 0.48 -9.58 11.46
N TYR A 87 1.72 -9.55 10.95
CA TYR A 87 1.99 -9.72 9.50
C TYR A 87 3.01 -10.81 9.13
N ILE A 88 3.96 -11.17 10.00
CA ILE A 88 5.07 -12.11 9.69
C ILE A 88 4.94 -13.46 10.42
N GLY A 89 4.30 -13.47 11.59
CA GLY A 89 4.33 -14.57 12.55
C GLY A 89 5.59 -14.53 13.42
N ARG A 90 5.76 -15.48 14.34
CA ARG A 90 7.00 -15.62 15.12
C ARG A 90 7.57 -17.03 15.05
N PRO A 91 8.90 -17.21 14.98
CA PRO A 91 9.50 -18.54 15.06
C PRO A 91 9.25 -19.15 16.45
N ASN A 92 8.82 -20.41 16.48
CA ASN A 92 8.71 -21.22 17.69
C ASN A 92 10.03 -21.99 17.92
N ARG A 93 10.24 -22.50 19.14
CA ARG A 93 11.42 -23.29 19.55
C ARG A 93 11.73 -24.52 18.68
N ARG A 94 10.78 -24.97 17.84
CA ARG A 94 10.91 -26.12 16.93
C ARG A 94 11.01 -25.70 15.46
N SER A 95 11.46 -24.49 15.18
CA SER A 95 11.57 -23.91 13.83
C SER A 95 10.25 -23.75 13.05
N HIS A 96 9.11 -24.02 13.69
CA HIS A 96 7.78 -23.75 13.12
C HIS A 96 7.37 -22.32 13.44
N ARG A 97 6.90 -21.55 12.47
CA ARG A 97 6.38 -20.20 12.71
C ARG A 97 4.94 -20.27 13.23
N ARG A 98 4.62 -19.52 14.29
CA ARG A 98 3.24 -19.25 14.67
C ARG A 98 2.58 -18.43 13.55
N PRO A 99 1.32 -18.71 13.19
CA PRO A 99 0.63 -17.94 12.17
C PRO A 99 0.49 -16.48 12.62
N ALA A 100 0.67 -15.56 11.67
CA ALA A 100 0.38 -14.15 11.86
C ALA A 100 -1.14 -13.93 11.94
N LEU A 101 -1.57 -12.77 12.44
CA LEU A 101 -2.99 -12.39 12.38
C LEU A 101 -3.51 -12.30 10.94
N PHE A 102 -2.66 -11.83 10.02
CA PHE A 102 -2.96 -11.77 8.59
C PHE A 102 -1.90 -12.50 7.78
N ASP A 103 -2.34 -13.48 6.99
CA ASP A 103 -1.45 -14.20 6.06
C ASP A 103 -0.79 -13.24 5.07
N ILE A 104 0.45 -13.56 4.70
CA ILE A 104 1.27 -12.77 3.77
C ILE A 104 0.54 -12.51 2.46
N SER A 105 -0.15 -13.52 1.90
CA SER A 105 -0.90 -13.43 0.65
C SER A 105 -2.06 -12.42 0.68
N ILE A 106 -2.53 -12.02 1.87
CA ILE A 106 -3.61 -11.03 2.03
C ILE A 106 -3.08 -9.61 1.82
N TRP A 107 -1.88 -9.31 2.34
CA TRP A 107 -1.32 -7.96 2.34
C TRP A 107 -0.18 -7.74 1.35
N ASN A 108 0.35 -8.81 0.75
CA ASN A 108 1.33 -8.75 -0.30
C ASN A 108 0.75 -8.11 -1.58
N CYS A 109 1.58 -7.29 -2.22
CA CYS A 109 1.28 -6.51 -3.41
C CYS A 109 2.27 -6.78 -4.55
N TYR A 110 3.19 -7.75 -4.40
CA TYR A 110 4.22 -8.05 -5.40
C TYR A 110 3.63 -8.41 -6.76
N GLU A 111 2.66 -9.32 -6.79
CA GLU A 111 1.98 -9.70 -8.04
C GLU A 111 1.22 -8.53 -8.70
N LEU A 112 0.69 -7.62 -7.88
CA LEU A 112 -0.07 -6.47 -8.38
C LEU A 112 0.86 -5.52 -9.15
N ILE A 113 2.08 -5.30 -8.64
CA ILE A 113 3.10 -4.52 -9.35
C ILE A 113 3.45 -5.19 -10.68
N GLN A 114 3.66 -6.51 -10.70
CA GLN A 114 3.99 -7.23 -11.93
C GLN A 114 2.90 -7.07 -13.00
N LYS A 115 1.64 -7.03 -12.58
CA LYS A 115 0.47 -6.89 -13.46
C LYS A 115 0.10 -5.42 -13.74
N ASP A 116 0.91 -4.45 -13.30
CA ASP A 116 0.66 -3.00 -13.37
C ASP A 116 -0.73 -2.61 -12.81
N ILE A 117 -1.18 -3.35 -11.79
CA ILE A 117 -2.47 -3.11 -11.11
C ILE A 117 -2.23 -2.10 -9.99
N PRO A 118 -3.00 -1.00 -9.93
CA PRO A 118 -2.88 -0.02 -8.86
C PRO A 118 -3.11 -0.66 -7.48
N CYS A 119 -2.15 -0.51 -6.58
CA CYS A 119 -2.20 -1.05 -5.21
C CYS A 119 -2.89 -0.09 -4.21
N THR A 120 -3.33 1.09 -4.66
CA THR A 120 -4.01 2.08 -3.81
C THR A 120 -5.44 2.33 -4.27
N ASN A 121 -6.32 2.74 -3.35
CA ASN A 121 -7.71 3.07 -3.64
C ASN A 121 -7.89 4.46 -4.32
N ASN A 122 -6.79 5.19 -4.61
CA ASN A 122 -6.81 6.59 -5.08
C ASN A 122 -7.78 6.81 -6.25
N ALA A 123 -7.92 5.84 -7.15
CA ALA A 123 -8.85 5.92 -8.27
C ALA A 123 -10.32 5.88 -7.81
N ILE A 124 -10.63 5.05 -6.82
CA ILE A 124 -11.96 4.93 -6.21
C ILE A 124 -12.26 6.16 -5.36
N GLU A 125 -11.33 6.61 -4.52
CA GLU A 125 -11.48 7.87 -3.75
C GLU A 125 -11.64 9.07 -4.67
N GLY A 126 -10.83 9.15 -5.73
CA GLY A 126 -10.95 10.19 -6.74
C GLY A 126 -12.31 10.17 -7.44
N TRP A 127 -12.84 8.98 -7.74
CA TRP A 127 -14.17 8.81 -8.29
C TRP A 127 -15.26 9.26 -7.29
N HIS A 128 -15.23 8.78 -6.05
CA HIS A 128 -16.17 9.17 -5.00
C HIS A 128 -16.13 10.68 -4.75
N ASN A 129 -14.95 11.29 -4.67
CA ASN A 129 -14.81 12.73 -4.45
C ASN A 129 -15.41 13.54 -5.61
N ARG A 130 -15.14 13.13 -6.86
CA ARG A 130 -15.76 13.76 -8.04
C ARG A 130 -17.28 13.59 -8.01
N PHE A 131 -17.76 12.39 -7.73
CA PHE A 131 -19.18 12.07 -7.73
C PHE A 131 -19.94 12.83 -6.63
N ASN A 132 -19.38 12.89 -5.42
CA ASN A 132 -19.91 13.69 -4.31
C ASN A 132 -19.92 15.18 -4.65
N SER A 133 -18.86 15.70 -5.28
CA SER A 133 -18.83 17.09 -5.76
C SER A 133 -19.90 17.36 -6.83
N MET A 134 -20.20 16.39 -7.70
CA MET A 134 -21.26 16.51 -8.71
C MET A 134 -22.67 16.47 -8.09
N LEU A 135 -22.86 15.71 -7.02
CA LEU A 135 -24.11 15.70 -6.25
C LEU A 135 -24.33 17.03 -5.51
N ASN A 136 -23.24 17.65 -5.02
CA ASN A 136 -23.22 18.92 -4.28
C ASN A 136 -24.28 18.99 -3.16
N ALA A 137 -24.53 17.87 -2.49
CA ALA A 137 -25.52 17.75 -1.43
C ALA A 137 -25.12 16.63 -0.46
N VAL A 138 -25.35 16.85 0.84
CA VAL A 138 -25.14 15.84 1.89
C VAL A 138 -26.20 14.73 1.79
N HIS A 139 -27.44 15.11 1.46
CA HIS A 139 -28.57 14.19 1.25
C HIS A 139 -29.27 14.51 -0.08
N PRO A 140 -28.75 14.01 -1.22
CA PRO A 140 -29.37 14.26 -2.52
C PRO A 140 -30.73 13.56 -2.62
N SER A 141 -31.69 14.23 -3.25
CA SER A 141 -32.95 13.58 -3.62
C SER A 141 -32.71 12.44 -4.60
N LYS A 142 -33.65 11.48 -4.68
CA LYS A 142 -33.61 10.39 -5.66
C LYS A 142 -33.41 10.92 -7.10
N TRP A 143 -34.05 12.03 -7.45
CA TRP A 143 -33.94 12.65 -8.77
C TRP A 143 -32.56 13.29 -9.00
N THR A 144 -32.04 14.01 -8.01
CA THR A 144 -30.69 14.57 -8.05
C THR A 144 -29.66 13.48 -8.26
N PHE A 145 -29.80 12.36 -7.54
CA PHE A 145 -28.93 11.20 -7.66
C PHE A 145 -29.00 10.55 -9.04
N ILE A 146 -30.21 10.30 -9.58
CA ILE A 146 -30.38 9.75 -10.93
C ILE A 146 -29.75 10.67 -11.99
N ASN A 147 -29.94 11.98 -11.88
CA ASN A 147 -29.36 12.94 -12.82
C ASN A 147 -27.84 12.97 -12.73
N ALA A 148 -27.27 12.86 -11.53
CA ALA A 148 -25.83 12.71 -11.34
C ALA A 148 -25.30 11.43 -12.00
N LEU A 149 -25.97 10.28 -11.82
CA LEU A 149 -25.59 9.03 -12.49
C LEU A 149 -25.57 9.16 -14.02
N LYS A 150 -26.59 9.80 -14.62
CA LYS A 150 -26.62 10.06 -16.07
C LYS A 150 -25.45 10.92 -16.54
N LYS A 151 -25.10 11.97 -15.78
CA LYS A 151 -23.95 12.82 -16.09
C LYS A 151 -22.62 12.05 -16.01
N GLU A 152 -22.47 11.22 -14.99
CA GLU A 152 -21.29 10.36 -14.80
C GLU A 152 -21.13 9.34 -15.93
N ASP A 153 -22.24 8.70 -16.36
CA ASP A 153 -22.20 7.78 -17.50
C ASP A 153 -21.77 8.49 -18.79
N ASN A 154 -22.35 9.65 -19.08
CA ASN A 154 -21.98 10.46 -20.24
C ASN A 154 -20.49 10.84 -20.24
N LEU A 155 -19.96 11.25 -19.08
CA LEU A 155 -18.53 11.55 -18.91
C LEU A 155 -17.66 10.31 -19.13
N ASN A 156 -18.05 9.15 -18.60
CA ASN A 156 -17.31 7.91 -18.80
C ASN A 156 -17.33 7.46 -20.26
N GLN A 157 -18.48 7.51 -20.93
CA GLN A 157 -18.56 7.20 -22.36
C GLN A 157 -17.68 8.14 -23.19
N PHE A 158 -17.67 9.44 -22.87
CA PHE A 158 -16.79 10.40 -23.52
C PHE A 158 -15.30 10.05 -23.32
N ASN A 159 -14.90 9.73 -22.09
CA ASN A 159 -13.53 9.33 -21.77
C ASN A 159 -13.11 8.03 -22.48
N VAL A 160 -14.00 7.04 -22.55
CA VAL A 160 -13.77 5.79 -23.28
C VAL A 160 -13.59 6.06 -24.78
N LYS A 161 -14.45 6.89 -25.38
CA LYS A 161 -14.33 7.27 -26.80
C LYS A 161 -13.02 7.99 -27.09
N GLN A 162 -12.60 8.91 -26.23
CA GLN A 162 -11.30 9.58 -26.35
C GLN A 162 -10.13 8.59 -26.25
N ALA A 163 -10.19 7.65 -25.29
CA ALA A 163 -9.15 6.63 -25.13
C ALA A 163 -9.06 5.69 -26.35
N ILE A 164 -10.20 5.27 -26.92
CA ILE A 164 -10.26 4.47 -28.15
C ILE A 164 -9.66 5.26 -29.33
N ALA A 165 -9.91 6.57 -29.40
CA ALA A 165 -9.32 7.46 -30.40
C ALA A 165 -7.83 7.79 -30.16
N GLY A 166 -7.19 7.16 -29.16
CA GLY A 166 -5.76 7.33 -28.86
C GLY A 166 -5.41 8.55 -28.03
N TYR A 167 -6.39 9.34 -27.58
CA TYR A 167 -6.15 10.49 -26.71
C TYR A 167 -5.94 10.02 -25.27
N SER A 168 -4.80 10.38 -24.68
CA SER A 168 -4.53 10.12 -23.26
C SER A 168 -5.14 11.19 -22.37
N LEU A 169 -5.87 10.80 -21.33
CA LEU A 169 -6.32 11.74 -20.31
C LEU A 169 -5.11 12.31 -19.55
N PRO A 170 -5.06 13.63 -19.29
CA PRO A 170 -3.94 14.24 -18.57
C PRO A 170 -3.92 13.76 -17.11
N LYS A 171 -2.95 12.90 -16.78
CA LYS A 171 -2.64 12.55 -15.38
C LYS A 171 -1.75 13.63 -14.77
N LYS A 172 -2.09 14.12 -13.56
CA LYS A 172 -1.24 15.06 -12.81
C LYS A 172 0.15 14.45 -12.58
N ARG A 173 1.20 15.27 -12.74
CA ARG A 173 2.61 14.88 -12.66
C ARG A 173 2.95 14.09 -11.39
N LYS A 174 2.46 14.53 -10.22
CA LYS A 174 2.60 13.85 -8.92
C LYS A 174 2.27 12.36 -8.96
N TYR A 175 1.18 11.95 -9.61
CA TYR A 175 0.78 10.54 -9.66
C TYR A 175 1.64 9.71 -10.62
N LYS A 176 2.15 10.32 -11.69
CA LYS A 176 3.13 9.67 -12.58
C LYS A 176 4.44 9.42 -11.83
N ASP A 177 4.92 10.43 -11.10
CA ASP A 177 6.17 10.35 -10.35
C ASP A 177 6.10 9.32 -9.22
N SER A 178 4.99 9.25 -8.47
CA SER A 178 4.80 8.23 -7.44
C SER A 178 4.76 6.81 -8.01
N ALA A 179 4.04 6.59 -9.12
CA ALA A 179 4.00 5.29 -9.78
C ALA A 179 5.40 4.88 -10.29
N LEU A 180 6.15 5.84 -10.86
CA LEU A 180 7.51 5.62 -11.32
C LEU A 180 8.45 5.27 -10.16
N ARG A 181 8.34 5.93 -9.00
CA ARG A 181 9.14 5.58 -7.80
C ARG A 181 8.86 4.17 -7.31
N ILE A 182 7.59 3.75 -7.26
CA ILE A 182 7.21 2.38 -6.87
C ILE A 182 7.80 1.37 -7.86
N LYS A 183 7.71 1.67 -9.17
CA LYS A 183 8.29 0.82 -10.21
C LYS A 183 9.82 0.74 -10.10
N ASN A 184 10.51 1.85 -9.82
CA ASN A 184 11.96 1.88 -9.63
C ASN A 184 12.38 1.11 -8.38
N LEU A 185 11.64 1.22 -7.27
CA LEU A 185 11.88 0.42 -6.06
C LEU A 185 11.75 -1.07 -6.35
N TYR A 186 10.71 -1.48 -7.09
CA TYR A 186 10.55 -2.85 -7.55
C TYR A 186 11.72 -3.31 -8.43
N CYS A 187 12.13 -2.50 -9.41
CA CYS A 187 13.26 -2.82 -10.27
C CYS A 187 14.57 -2.98 -9.48
N ASN A 188 14.82 -2.11 -8.50
CA ASN A 188 16.00 -2.17 -7.65
C ASN A 188 15.96 -3.38 -6.70
N LEU A 189 14.81 -3.68 -6.09
CA LEU A 189 14.63 -4.88 -5.28
C LEU A 189 14.84 -6.15 -6.11
N LYS A 190 14.30 -6.18 -7.34
CA LYS A 190 14.49 -7.29 -8.28
C LYS A 190 15.96 -7.45 -8.69
N LEU A 191 16.69 -6.35 -8.91
CA LEU A 191 18.11 -6.38 -9.25
C LEU A 191 18.99 -6.86 -8.09
N ASN A 192 18.70 -6.42 -6.86
CA ASN A 192 19.46 -6.87 -5.69
C ASN A 192 19.21 -8.36 -5.40
N LEU A 193 17.97 -8.84 -5.50
CA LEU A 193 17.63 -10.27 -5.36
C LEU A 193 18.23 -11.17 -6.45
N LEU A 194 18.63 -10.61 -7.61
CA LEU A 194 19.29 -11.34 -8.70
C LEU A 194 20.82 -11.26 -8.64
N MET A 195 21.39 -10.36 -7.84
CA MET A 195 22.83 -10.24 -7.60
C MET A 195 23.31 -11.11 -6.43
N ASP A 196 22.38 -11.65 -5.62
CA ASP A 196 22.64 -12.54 -4.49
C ASP A 196 22.48 -14.05 -4.84
N ILE A 197 22.55 -14.41 -6.14
CA ILE A 197 22.65 -15.80 -6.67
C ILE A 197 23.96 -15.92 -7.44
#